data_AF-A0A6D0IM24-F1
#
_entry.id   AF-A0A6D0IM24-F1
#
_cell.length_a   1.000
_cell.length_b   1.000
_cell.length_c   1.000
_cell.angle_alpha   90.00
_cell.angle_beta   90.00
_cell.angle_gamma   90.00
#
_symmetry.space_group_name_H-M   'P 1'
#
loop_
_entity.id
_entity.type
_entity.pdbx_description
1 polymer ?
#
loop_
_entity_poly.entity_id
_entity_poly.type
_entity_poly.pdbx_seq_one_letter_code
_entity_poly.pdbx_strand_id
1 'polypeptide(L)'
;MIENRPWLTIFSHTMLILGIAVILFPLYVAFVAATLDKQAVYAAPMTLIPGTHLLENIHNIWVNGVGTNSAPFWRMLLNSFVMAFSITLGKITVSMLSAFAIVWF
;
A
#
# COMPACT_ATOMS: atom_id res chain seq x y z
N MET A 1 12.05 32.73 9.44
CA MET A 1 10.96 32.83 8.43
C MET A 1 11.21 33.95 7.40
N ILE A 2 12.47 34.26 7.04
CA ILE A 2 12.84 35.21 5.98
C ILE A 2 14.18 34.77 5.38
N GLU A 3 14.17 33.69 4.62
CA GLU A 3 15.23 33.42 3.64
C GLU A 3 14.52 33.07 2.34
N ASN A 4 14.14 34.12 1.62
CA ASN A 4 13.49 34.00 0.32
C ASN A 4 14.58 33.62 -0.70
N ARG A 5 15.00 32.35 -0.66
CA ARG A 5 15.92 31.74 -1.63
C ARG A 5 15.06 30.97 -2.64
N PRO A 6 14.45 31.65 -3.64
CA PRO A 6 13.47 31.04 -4.54
C PRO A 6 14.01 29.80 -5.24
N TRP A 7 15.31 29.77 -5.52
CA TRP A 7 16.01 28.63 -6.10
C TRP A 7 15.96 27.38 -5.21
N LEU A 8 16.25 27.52 -3.91
CA LEU A 8 16.21 26.39 -2.97
C LEU A 8 14.78 25.88 -2.78
N THR A 9 13.79 26.76 -2.81
CA THR A 9 12.38 26.38 -2.75
C THR A 9 11.98 25.56 -3.97
N ILE A 10 12.29 26.02 -5.19
CA ILE A 10 11.99 25.30 -6.44
C ILE A 10 12.73 23.95 -6.48
N PHE A 11 14.00 23.93 -6.09
CA PHE A 11 14.80 22.71 -6.02
C PHE A 11 14.19 21.70 -5.04
N SER A 12 13.81 22.16 -3.84
CA SER A 12 13.19 21.30 -2.81
C SER A 12 11.86 20.71 -3.29
N HIS A 13 11.01 21.51 -3.93
CA HIS A 13 9.73 21.01 -4.47
C HIS A 13 9.96 20.02 -5.62
N THR A 14 10.88 20.31 -6.53
CA THR A 14 11.24 19.40 -7.62
C THR A 14 11.76 18.07 -7.08
N MET A 15 12.64 18.11 -6.08
CA MET A 15 13.19 16.91 -5.44
C MET A 15 12.09 16.09 -4.74
N LEU A 16 11.17 16.74 -4.03
CA LEU A 16 10.02 16.07 -3.40
C LEU A 16 9.10 15.43 -4.43
N ILE A 17 8.79 16.13 -5.53
CA ILE A 17 7.95 15.61 -6.62
C ILE A 17 8.62 14.39 -7.27
N LEU A 18 9.93 14.45 -7.54
CA LEU A 18 10.68 13.32 -8.07
C LEU A 18 10.68 12.14 -7.10
N GLY A 19 10.88 12.38 -5.80
CA GLY A 19 10.80 11.35 -4.77
C GLY A 19 9.42 10.67 -4.73
N ILE A 20 8.35 11.46 -4.77
CA ILE A 20 6.98 10.96 -4.85
C ILE A 20 6.77 10.15 -6.13
N ALA A 21 7.23 10.62 -7.28
CA ALA A 21 7.07 9.92 -8.55
C ALA A 21 7.75 8.55 -8.53
N VAL A 22 8.96 8.45 -7.97
CA VAL A 22 9.70 7.18 -7.83
C VAL A 22 8.98 6.22 -6.90
N ILE A 23 8.43 6.70 -5.78
CA ILE A 23 7.71 5.88 -4.81
C ILE A 23 6.35 5.43 -5.37
N LEU A 24 5.63 6.30 -6.08
CA LEU A 24 4.31 6.01 -6.63
C LEU A 24 4.34 5.17 -7.91
N PHE A 25 5.43 5.22 -8.69
CA PHE A 25 5.56 4.45 -9.92
C PHE A 25 5.27 2.94 -9.75
N PRO A 26 5.86 2.20 -8.80
CA PRO A 26 5.51 0.79 -8.59
C PRO A 26 4.05 0.58 -8.16
N LEU A 27 3.47 1.52 -7.41
CA LEU A 27 2.05 1.46 -7.03
C LEU A 27 1.15 1.65 -8.26
N TYR A 28 1.53 2.55 -9.18
CA TYR A 28 0.83 2.73 -10.45
C TYR A 28 0.90 1.46 -11.31
N VAL A 29 2.07 0.82 -11.41
CA VAL A 29 2.21 -0.45 -12.14
C VAL A 29 1.33 -1.55 -11.53
N ALA A 30 1.28 -1.67 -10.20
CA ALA A 30 0.41 -2.63 -9.53
C ALA A 30 -1.08 -2.33 -9.77
N PHE A 31 -1.46 -1.04 -9.80
CA PHE A 31 -2.82 -0.62 -10.12
C PHE A 31 -3.19 -0.99 -11.57
N VAL A 32 -2.31 -0.70 -12.53
CA VAL A 32 -2.51 -1.09 -13.94
C VAL A 32 -2.60 -2.62 -14.05
N ALA A 33 -1.74 -3.37 -13.35
CA ALA A 33 -1.83 -4.83 -13.30
C ALA A 33 -3.19 -5.32 -12.81
N ALA A 34 -3.77 -4.68 -11.79
CA ALA A 34 -5.09 -5.03 -11.28
C ALA A 34 -6.23 -4.75 -12.27
N THR A 35 -6.01 -3.87 -13.26
CA THR A 35 -7.02 -3.49 -14.28
C THR A 35 -6.95 -4.35 -15.54
N LEU A 36 -5.88 -5.11 -15.73
CA LEU A 36 -5.61 -5.92 -16.92
C LEU A 36 -6.19 -7.34 -16.78
N ASP A 37 -6.36 -8.00 -17.94
CA ASP A 37 -6.67 -9.42 -17.99
C ASP A 37 -5.41 -10.27 -17.71
N LYS A 38 -5.57 -11.51 -17.24
CA LYS A 38 -4.44 -12.38 -16.85
C LYS A 38 -3.44 -12.56 -17.99
N GLN A 39 -3.93 -12.72 -19.22
CA GLN A 39 -3.14 -12.89 -20.42
C GLN A 39 -2.31 -11.63 -20.73
N ALA A 40 -2.89 -10.46 -20.52
CA ALA A 40 -2.23 -9.17 -20.75
C ALA A 40 -1.19 -8.84 -19.66
N VAL A 41 -1.37 -9.34 -18.43
CA VAL A 41 -0.36 -9.23 -17.36
C VAL A 41 0.87 -10.10 -17.65
N TYR A 42 0.69 -11.30 -18.22
CA TYR A 42 1.79 -12.21 -18.56
C TYR A 42 2.44 -11.95 -19.93
N ALA A 43 1.85 -11.10 -20.77
CA ALA A 43 2.44 -10.70 -22.04
C ALA A 43 3.65 -9.78 -21.78
N ALA A 44 4.81 -10.12 -22.36
CA ALA A 44 6.01 -9.29 -22.31
C ALA A 44 6.15 -8.48 -23.61
N PRO A 45 6.19 -7.13 -23.57
CA PRO A 45 6.14 -6.24 -22.40
C PRO A 45 4.71 -5.99 -21.88
N MET A 46 4.56 -5.91 -20.56
CA MET A 46 3.29 -5.59 -19.92
C MET A 46 2.89 -4.14 -20.23
N THR A 47 1.62 -3.93 -20.61
CA THR A 47 1.12 -2.59 -20.95
C THR A 47 1.00 -1.74 -19.67
N LEU A 48 1.47 -0.48 -19.72
CA LEU A 48 1.36 0.49 -18.61
C LEU A 48 0.08 1.31 -18.64
N ILE A 49 -0.87 0.91 -19.48
CA ILE A 49 -2.17 1.57 -19.69
C ILE A 49 -3.20 0.77 -18.90
N PRO A 50 -4.02 1.41 -18.04
CA PRO A 50 -5.05 0.72 -17.31
C PRO A 50 -6.09 0.09 -18.26
N GLY A 51 -6.45 -1.15 -18.00
CA GLY A 51 -7.50 -1.90 -18.69
C GLY A 51 -8.89 -1.66 -18.11
N THR A 52 -9.88 -2.41 -18.60
CA THR A 52 -11.29 -2.29 -18.23
C THR A 52 -11.75 -3.29 -17.16
N HIS A 53 -10.89 -4.24 -16.75
CA HIS A 53 -11.28 -5.40 -15.92
C HIS A 53 -11.14 -5.18 -14.41
N LEU A 54 -10.89 -3.94 -13.94
CA LEU A 54 -10.65 -3.67 -12.52
C LEU A 54 -11.78 -4.18 -11.61
N LEU A 55 -13.03 -3.84 -11.92
CA LEU A 55 -14.17 -4.22 -11.06
C LEU A 55 -14.41 -5.73 -11.06
N GLU A 56 -14.27 -6.37 -12.22
CA GLU A 56 -14.40 -7.81 -12.38
C GLU A 56 -13.31 -8.55 -11.58
N ASN A 57 -12.07 -8.08 -11.67
CA ASN A 57 -10.94 -8.63 -10.93
C ASN A 57 -11.12 -8.49 -9.41
N ILE A 58 -11.59 -7.32 -8.94
CA ILE A 58 -11.90 -7.09 -7.52
C ILE A 58 -12.98 -8.06 -7.05
N HIS A 59 -14.11 -8.13 -7.78
CA HIS A 59 -15.22 -9.00 -7.41
C HIS A 59 -14.79 -10.48 -7.39
N ASN A 60 -14.03 -10.90 -8.41
CA ASN A 60 -13.52 -12.26 -8.53
C ASN A 60 -12.62 -12.62 -7.33
N ILE A 61 -11.66 -11.77 -6.99
CA ILE A 61 -10.75 -12.00 -5.85
C ILE A 61 -11.52 -11.97 -4.51
N TRP A 62 -12.51 -11.08 -4.40
CA TRP A 62 -13.35 -10.96 -3.20
C TRP A 62 -14.08 -12.27 -2.87
N VAL A 63 -14.67 -12.92 -3.87
CA VAL A 63 -15.47 -14.14 -3.71
C VAL A 63 -14.63 -15.41 -3.82
N ASN A 64 -13.81 -15.51 -4.87
CA ASN A 64 -13.09 -16.73 -5.25
C ASN A 64 -11.64 -16.79 -4.74
N GLY A 65 -11.12 -15.69 -4.18
CA GLY A 65 -9.75 -15.61 -3.71
C GLY A 65 -8.74 -15.34 -4.84
N VAL A 66 -7.45 -15.26 -4.47
CA VAL A 66 -6.38 -14.82 -5.38
C VAL A 66 -5.79 -15.94 -6.25
N GLY A 67 -6.16 -17.21 -6.00
CA GLY A 67 -5.60 -18.37 -6.68
C GLY A 67 -6.51 -19.60 -6.64
N THR A 68 -6.16 -20.64 -7.40
CA THR A 68 -6.87 -21.93 -7.39
C THR A 68 -6.80 -22.55 -5.99
N ASN A 69 -7.96 -22.63 -5.31
CA ASN A 69 -8.13 -23.09 -3.93
C ASN A 69 -7.74 -22.09 -2.82
N SER A 70 -7.58 -20.80 -3.15
CA SER A 70 -7.37 -19.77 -2.12
C SER A 70 -8.66 -19.45 -1.36
N ALA A 71 -8.53 -19.08 -0.09
CA ALA A 71 -9.65 -18.53 0.67
C ALA A 71 -10.13 -17.21 0.05
N PRO A 72 -11.43 -16.85 0.20
CA PRO A 72 -11.94 -15.55 -0.22
C PRO A 72 -11.11 -14.41 0.36
N PHE A 73 -10.79 -13.40 -0.45
CA PHE A 73 -9.87 -12.33 -0.06
C PHE A 73 -10.32 -11.58 1.20
N TRP A 74 -11.63 -11.38 1.40
CA TRP A 74 -12.16 -10.72 2.60
C TRP A 74 -11.78 -11.46 3.90
N ARG A 75 -11.69 -12.79 3.88
CA ARG A 75 -11.28 -13.59 5.05
C ARG A 75 -9.80 -13.41 5.33
N MET A 76 -8.99 -13.36 4.28
CA MET A 76 -7.55 -13.09 4.40
C MET A 76 -7.33 -11.69 5.00
N LEU A 77 -8.06 -10.70 4.50
CA LEU A 77 -8.01 -9.32 4.99
C LEU A 77 -8.43 -9.22 6.45
N LEU A 78 -9.53 -9.88 6.84
CA LEU A 78 -9.97 -9.92 8.24
C LEU A 78 -8.95 -10.59 9.17
N ASN A 79 -8.32 -11.69 8.73
CA ASN A 79 -7.29 -12.35 9.53
C ASN A 79 -6.10 -11.40 9.78
N SER A 80 -5.59 -10.77 8.72
CA SER A 80 -4.52 -9.77 8.84
C SER A 80 -4.92 -8.57 9.69
N PHE A 81 -6.18 -8.11 9.57
CA PHE A 81 -6.70 -7.02 10.38
C PHE A 81 -6.72 -7.38 11.87
N VAL A 82 -7.30 -8.52 12.23
CA VAL A 82 -7.36 -8.99 13.63
C VAL A 82 -5.95 -9.17 14.20
N MET A 83 -5.04 -9.77 13.44
CA MET A 83 -3.64 -9.95 13.83
C MET A 83 -2.96 -8.60 14.07
N ALA A 84 -2.96 -7.70 13.08
CA ALA A 84 -2.27 -6.42 13.16
C ALA A 84 -2.85 -5.54 14.28
N PHE A 85 -4.18 -5.52 14.42
CA PHE A 85 -4.87 -4.75 15.45
C PHE A 85 -4.56 -5.26 16.85
N SER A 86 -4.64 -6.57 17.07
CA SER A 86 -4.36 -7.19 18.37
C SER A 86 -2.91 -6.97 18.81
N ILE A 87 -1.95 -7.15 17.88
CA ILE A 87 -0.52 -6.92 18.15
C ILE A 87 -0.27 -5.44 18.46
N THR A 88 -0.87 -4.53 17.70
CA THR A 88 -0.71 -3.08 17.90
C THR A 88 -1.23 -2.66 19.27
N LEU A 89 -2.44 -3.09 19.63
CA LEU A 89 -3.01 -2.83 20.96
C LEU A 89 -2.13 -3.39 22.06
N GLY A 90 -1.74 -4.67 21.97
CA GLY A 90 -0.88 -5.29 22.98
C GLY A 90 0.45 -4.56 23.14
N LYS A 91 1.11 -4.20 22.03
CA LYS A 91 2.37 -3.45 22.06
C LYS A 91 2.21 -2.06 22.68
N ILE A 92 1.14 -1.34 22.36
CA ILE A 92 0.87 -0.02 22.95
C ILE A 92 0.64 -0.14 24.45
N THR A 93 -0.20 -1.09 24.89
CA THR A 93 -0.47 -1.30 26.32
C THR A 93 0.79 -1.64 27.09
N VAL A 94 1.60 -2.59 26.62
CA VAL A 94 2.86 -2.97 27.27
C VAL A 94 3.86 -1.81 27.27
N SER A 95 3.96 -1.07 26.16
CA SER A 95 4.83 0.11 26.05
C SER A 95 4.43 1.19 27.06
N MET A 96 3.13 1.49 27.17
CA MET A 96 2.61 2.49 28.11
C MET A 96 2.84 2.09 29.57
N LEU A 97 2.55 0.83 29.94
CA LEU A 97 2.79 0.33 31.30
C LEU A 97 4.27 0.34 31.65
N SER A 98 5.13 -0.10 30.72
CA SER A 98 6.59 -0.08 30.91
C SER A 98 7.12 1.35 31.07
N ALA A 99 6.66 2.28 30.23
CA ALA A 99 7.04 3.68 30.30
C ALA A 99 6.60 4.34 31.62
N PHE A 100 5.40 4.03 32.09
CA PHE A 100 4.91 4.50 33.39
C PHE A 100 5.77 3.95 34.54
N ALA A 101 6.09 2.66 34.52
CA ALA A 101 6.93 2.03 35.54
C ALA A 101 8.31 2.70 35.63
N ILE A 102 9.01 2.87 34.50
CA ILE A 102 10.37 3.45 34.46
C ILE A 102 10.42 4.92 34.93
N VAL A 103 9.37 5.70 34.67
CA VAL A 103 9.35 7.13 35.02
C VAL A 103 9.08 7.35 36.51
N TRP A 104 8.25 6.50 37.12
CA TRP A 104 7.77 6.70 38.48
C TRP A 104 8.37 5.74 39.51
N PHE A 105 9.07 4.69 39.09
CA PHE A 105 9.72 3.69 39.94
C PHE A 105 11.13 3.38 39.45
#